data_AF-A0A1R1INC1-F1
#
_entry.id   AF-A0A1R1INC1-F1
#
_cell.length_a   1.000
_cell.length_b   1.000
_cell.length_c   1.000
_cell.angle_alpha   90.00
_cell.angle_beta   90.00
_cell.angle_gamma   90.00
#
_symmetry.space_group_name_H-M   'P 1'
#
loop_
_entity.id
_entity.type
_entity.pdbx_description
1 polymer ?
#
loop_
_entity_poly.entity_id
_entity_poly.type
_entity_poly.pdbx_seq_one_letter_code
_entity_poly.pdbx_strand_id
1 'polypeptide(L)'
;MTKVTPNGPDARPLAQLKRFRALEDILISFSDGIDGDRLQAGLTWAKTGRADWQRQDLISLFAAPWVAAQEEAGWEGNPTLQGEMELDEITAAALQSDPVEDFLDQVRAELARARSKFPGDRIMTLAMAEEFGELVKAVLDEPSSDVRKEAVQTAAMAARVVLDGDASVNDWRAAKGLDPLTGSAAAALTPGTTLRHRDGRTGTFVSVEEDGRYCVRSLKGPGFWVFHPADCSPGRWEPAPPKGSEAANG
;
A
#
# COMPACT_ATOMS: atom_id res chain seq x y z
N MET A 1 6.88 -28.83 -23.21
CA MET A 1 6.15 -29.21 -21.98
C MET A 1 6.87 -28.58 -20.80
N THR A 2 6.45 -27.39 -20.41
CA THR A 2 7.02 -26.65 -19.29
C THR A 2 6.54 -27.32 -18.00
N LYS A 3 7.46 -27.86 -17.20
CA LYS A 3 7.14 -28.43 -15.88
C LYS A 3 6.57 -27.31 -15.01
N VAL A 4 5.27 -27.33 -14.77
CA VAL A 4 4.63 -26.50 -13.74
C VAL A 4 5.10 -27.04 -12.40
N THR A 5 6.03 -26.35 -11.74
CA THR A 5 6.42 -26.67 -10.37
C THR A 5 5.25 -26.34 -9.44
N PRO A 6 4.68 -27.31 -8.71
CA PRO A 6 3.65 -27.03 -7.71
C PRO A 6 4.29 -26.17 -6.61
N ASN A 7 3.67 -25.02 -6.35
CA ASN A 7 4.26 -23.96 -5.54
C ASN A 7 4.68 -24.45 -4.14
N GLY A 8 5.86 -24.02 -3.71
CA GLY A 8 6.34 -24.11 -2.33
C GLY A 8 5.79 -22.94 -1.48
N PRO A 9 6.40 -22.65 -0.32
CA PRO A 9 6.08 -21.46 0.49
C PRO A 9 6.17 -20.12 -0.27
N ASP A 10 6.70 -20.11 -1.50
CA ASP A 10 6.81 -18.97 -2.41
C ASP A 10 5.59 -18.79 -3.35
N ALA A 11 4.43 -19.40 -3.07
CA ALA A 11 3.24 -19.17 -3.88
C ALA A 11 2.90 -17.66 -3.89
N ARG A 12 2.68 -17.08 -5.08
CA ARG A 12 2.40 -15.63 -5.24
C ARG A 12 1.28 -15.20 -4.26
N PRO A 13 1.43 -14.09 -3.53
CA PRO A 13 0.46 -13.66 -2.50
C PRO A 13 -1.00 -13.64 -2.99
N LEU A 14 -1.24 -13.30 -4.25
CA LEU A 14 -2.59 -13.30 -4.83
C LEU A 14 -3.15 -14.70 -5.06
N ALA A 15 -2.33 -15.66 -5.50
CA ALA A 15 -2.74 -17.05 -5.67
C ALA A 15 -3.13 -17.67 -4.32
N GLN A 16 -2.36 -17.35 -3.26
CA GLN A 16 -2.73 -17.71 -1.89
C GLN A 16 -4.03 -17.03 -1.48
N LEU A 17 -4.17 -15.72 -1.70
CA LEU A 17 -5.39 -14.98 -1.36
C LEU A 17 -6.63 -15.53 -2.04
N LYS A 18 -6.57 -15.86 -3.34
CA LYS A 18 -7.69 -16.47 -4.08
C LYS A 18 -8.14 -17.78 -3.44
N ARG A 19 -7.18 -18.64 -3.07
CA ARG A 19 -7.50 -19.91 -2.38
C ARG A 19 -8.02 -19.69 -0.97
N PHE A 20 -7.49 -18.71 -0.23
CA PHE A 20 -8.02 -18.34 1.08
C PHE A 20 -9.44 -17.80 1.01
N ARG A 21 -9.78 -17.00 -0.01
CA ARG A 21 -11.16 -16.53 -0.23
C ARG A 21 -12.11 -17.68 -0.55
N ALA A 22 -11.72 -18.60 -1.44
CA ALA A 22 -12.52 -19.79 -1.71
C ALA A 22 -12.75 -20.63 -0.45
N LEU A 23 -11.72 -20.78 0.40
CA LEU A 23 -11.84 -21.45 1.69
C LEU A 23 -12.76 -20.68 2.65
N GLU A 24 -12.63 -19.36 2.72
CA GLU A 24 -13.48 -18.48 3.53
C GLU A 24 -14.96 -18.60 3.13
N ASP A 25 -15.27 -18.57 1.83
CA ASP A 25 -16.65 -18.69 1.32
C ASP A 25 -17.32 -20.01 1.76
N ILE A 26 -16.57 -21.12 1.73
CA ILE A 26 -17.03 -22.42 2.22
C ILE A 26 -17.23 -22.38 3.74
N LEU A 27 -16.26 -21.87 4.50
CA LEU A 27 -16.30 -21.87 5.97
C LEU A 27 -17.40 -20.95 6.53
N ILE A 28 -17.67 -19.82 5.89
CA ILE A 28 -18.74 -18.91 6.29
C ILE A 28 -20.12 -19.57 6.09
N SER A 29 -20.28 -20.34 5.02
CA SER A 29 -21.59 -20.87 4.61
C SER A 29 -21.86 -22.29 5.10
N PHE A 30 -20.82 -23.09 5.33
CA PHE A 30 -20.90 -24.55 5.57
C PHE A 30 -19.91 -25.03 6.64
N SER A 31 -19.76 -24.27 7.74
CA SER A 31 -18.83 -24.65 8.84
C SER A 31 -19.28 -25.87 9.64
N ASP A 32 -20.58 -26.18 9.66
CA ASP A 32 -21.13 -27.32 10.39
C ASP A 32 -20.63 -28.65 9.77
N GLY A 33 -19.94 -29.45 10.57
CA GLY A 33 -19.40 -30.75 10.13
C GLY A 33 -18.01 -30.70 9.50
N ILE A 34 -17.34 -29.54 9.49
CA ILE A 34 -15.91 -29.44 9.15
C ILE A 34 -15.09 -29.78 10.39
N ASP A 35 -14.39 -30.91 10.34
CA ASP A 35 -13.45 -31.33 11.38
C ASP A 35 -12.07 -30.66 11.24
N GLY A 36 -11.20 -30.91 12.23
CA GLY A 36 -9.86 -30.36 12.26
C GLY A 36 -8.98 -30.81 11.09
N ASP A 37 -9.18 -32.02 10.58
CA ASP A 37 -8.37 -32.58 9.49
C ASP A 37 -8.72 -31.90 8.16
N ARG A 38 -10.02 -31.73 7.86
CA ARG A 38 -10.50 -30.98 6.69
C ARG A 38 -10.06 -29.52 6.72
N LEU A 39 -10.14 -28.88 7.89
CA LEU A 39 -9.68 -27.50 8.05
C LEU A 39 -8.16 -27.39 7.82
N GLN A 40 -7.38 -28.33 8.36
CA GLN A 40 -5.94 -28.38 8.15
C GLN A 40 -5.59 -28.60 6.67
N ALA A 41 -6.31 -29.49 5.99
CA ALA A 41 -6.19 -29.73 4.56
C ALA A 41 -6.45 -28.45 3.76
N GLY A 42 -7.59 -27.78 4.01
CA GLY A 42 -7.97 -26.51 3.40
C GLY A 42 -6.94 -25.41 3.59
N LEU A 43 -6.47 -25.19 4.82
CA LEU A 43 -5.46 -24.17 5.13
C LEU A 43 -4.11 -24.47 4.46
N THR A 44 -3.71 -25.75 4.40
CA THR A 44 -2.45 -26.17 3.77
C THR A 44 -2.52 -25.96 2.26
N TRP A 45 -3.63 -26.31 1.62
CA TRP A 45 -3.89 -26.02 0.22
C TRP A 45 -3.92 -24.51 -0.05
N ALA A 46 -4.58 -23.71 0.78
CA ALA A 46 -4.63 -22.26 0.58
C ALA A 46 -3.21 -21.64 0.59
N LYS A 47 -2.38 -22.04 1.56
CA LYS A 47 -0.98 -21.60 1.68
C LYS A 47 -0.09 -22.06 0.53
N THR A 48 -0.14 -23.35 0.19
CA THR A 48 0.87 -23.97 -0.68
C THR A 48 0.41 -24.18 -2.12
N GLY A 49 -0.90 -24.24 -2.36
CA GLY A 49 -1.48 -24.66 -3.63
C GLY A 49 -1.38 -26.16 -3.89
N ARG A 50 -0.95 -26.97 -2.91
CA ARG A 50 -0.87 -28.43 -3.04
C ARG A 50 -2.23 -29.07 -2.78
N ALA A 51 -2.95 -29.39 -3.86
CA ALA A 51 -4.23 -30.09 -3.81
C ALA A 51 -4.10 -31.63 -3.76
N ASP A 52 -2.88 -32.16 -3.89
CA ASP A 52 -2.56 -33.59 -3.80
C ASP A 52 -2.41 -34.07 -2.34
N TRP A 53 -1.99 -33.17 -1.44
CA TRP A 53 -1.87 -33.47 -0.02
C TRP A 53 -3.25 -33.51 0.64
N GLN A 54 -3.56 -34.61 1.35
CA GLN A 54 -4.87 -34.84 1.97
C GLN A 54 -6.05 -34.59 0.99
N ARG A 55 -5.88 -35.01 -0.28
CA ARG A 55 -6.83 -34.74 -1.37
C ARG A 55 -8.27 -35.14 -1.01
N GLN A 56 -8.46 -36.25 -0.31
CA GLN A 56 -9.80 -36.70 0.08
C GLN A 56 -10.47 -35.75 1.09
N ASP A 57 -9.72 -35.20 2.03
CA ASP A 57 -10.22 -34.25 3.03
C ASP A 57 -10.55 -32.90 2.37
N LEU A 58 -9.72 -32.47 1.41
CA LEU A 58 -10.01 -31.32 0.56
C LEU A 58 -11.27 -31.53 -0.28
N ILE A 59 -11.39 -32.64 -1.01
CA ILE A 59 -12.60 -32.92 -1.81
C ILE A 59 -13.83 -32.93 -0.90
N SER A 60 -13.73 -33.54 0.29
CA SER A 60 -14.84 -33.56 1.25
C SER A 60 -15.23 -32.16 1.72
N LEU A 61 -14.25 -31.28 1.94
CA LEU A 61 -14.46 -29.88 2.27
C LEU A 61 -15.18 -29.12 1.15
N PHE A 62 -14.73 -29.28 -0.10
CA PHE A 62 -15.34 -28.65 -1.28
C PHE A 62 -16.68 -29.28 -1.69
N ALA A 63 -16.97 -30.51 -1.25
CA ALA A 63 -18.25 -31.16 -1.47
C ALA A 63 -19.36 -30.67 -0.51
N ALA A 64 -19.01 -30.02 0.60
CA ALA A 64 -19.98 -29.62 1.63
C ALA A 64 -21.14 -28.73 1.10
N PRO A 65 -20.89 -27.70 0.27
CA PRO A 65 -21.97 -26.91 -0.35
C PRO A 65 -22.94 -27.78 -1.19
N TRP A 66 -22.42 -28.79 -1.86
CA TRP A 66 -23.18 -29.67 -2.75
C TRP A 66 -23.97 -30.73 -2.01
N VAL A 67 -23.46 -31.20 -0.87
CA VAL A 67 -24.22 -32.04 0.06
C VAL A 67 -25.41 -31.26 0.61
N ALA A 68 -25.19 -30.02 1.07
CA ALA A 68 -26.27 -29.16 1.55
C ALA A 68 -27.30 -28.86 0.44
N ALA A 69 -26.86 -28.57 -0.79
CA ALA A 69 -27.75 -28.38 -1.93
C ALA A 69 -28.56 -29.64 -2.28
N GLN A 70 -27.97 -30.83 -2.11
CA GLN A 70 -28.68 -32.10 -2.31
C GLN A 70 -29.75 -32.32 -1.23
N GLU A 71 -29.42 -32.06 0.03
CA GLU A 71 -30.31 -32.30 1.18
C GLU A 71 -31.44 -31.26 1.27
N GLU A 72 -31.16 -29.98 1.00
CA GLU A 72 -32.09 -28.87 1.21
C GLU A 72 -32.79 -28.41 -0.06
N ALA A 73 -32.08 -28.42 -1.19
CA ALA A 73 -32.57 -27.85 -2.46
C ALA A 73 -32.94 -28.92 -3.50
N GLY A 74 -32.80 -30.21 -3.17
CA GLY A 74 -33.14 -31.32 -4.06
C GLY A 74 -32.26 -31.40 -5.31
N TRP A 75 -31.02 -30.91 -5.22
CA TRP A 75 -30.07 -31.01 -6.33
C TRP A 75 -29.71 -32.47 -6.63
N GLU A 76 -29.85 -32.89 -7.89
CA GLU A 76 -29.58 -34.25 -8.35
C GLU A 76 -28.19 -34.33 -9.02
N GLY A 77 -27.15 -34.53 -8.21
CA GLY A 77 -25.79 -34.75 -8.71
C GLY A 77 -24.90 -35.50 -7.71
N ASN A 78 -23.60 -35.62 -8.03
CA ASN A 78 -22.62 -36.24 -7.15
C ASN A 78 -21.78 -35.15 -6.44
N PRO A 79 -21.99 -34.90 -5.13
CA PRO A 79 -21.28 -33.85 -4.39
C PRO A 79 -19.76 -34.01 -4.42
N THR A 80 -19.27 -35.25 -4.36
CA THR A 80 -17.83 -35.55 -4.36
C THR A 80 -17.19 -35.17 -5.69
N LEU A 81 -17.83 -35.56 -6.81
CA LEU A 81 -17.33 -35.22 -8.14
C LEU A 81 -17.32 -33.70 -8.35
N GLN A 82 -18.38 -33.02 -7.88
CA GLN A 82 -18.49 -31.58 -8.03
C GLN A 82 -17.46 -30.84 -7.17
N GLY A 83 -17.25 -31.26 -5.93
CA GLY A 83 -16.19 -30.70 -5.06
C GLY A 83 -14.79 -30.92 -5.63
N GLU A 84 -14.52 -32.06 -6.27
CA GLU A 84 -13.25 -32.29 -6.97
C GLU A 84 -13.08 -31.34 -8.17
N MET A 85 -14.12 -31.15 -8.98
CA MET A 85 -14.09 -30.22 -10.11
C MET A 85 -13.83 -28.78 -9.67
N GLU A 86 -14.50 -28.32 -8.61
CA GLU A 86 -14.30 -26.97 -8.07
C GLU A 86 -12.89 -26.78 -7.48
N LEU A 87 -12.40 -27.77 -6.72
CA LEU A 87 -11.04 -27.74 -6.19
C LEU A 87 -10.01 -27.59 -7.32
N ASP A 88 -10.14 -28.40 -8.38
CA ASP A 88 -9.23 -28.36 -9.52
C ASP A 88 -9.36 -27.04 -10.31
N GLU A 89 -10.59 -26.54 -10.52
CA GLU A 89 -10.86 -25.27 -11.19
C GLU A 89 -10.26 -24.09 -10.43
N ILE A 90 -10.52 -23.98 -9.13
CA ILE A 90 -10.01 -22.89 -8.28
C ILE A 90 -8.49 -22.98 -8.17
N THR A 91 -7.94 -24.18 -8.06
CA THR A 91 -6.49 -24.38 -8.07
C THR A 91 -5.88 -23.90 -9.39
N ALA A 92 -6.48 -24.24 -10.53
CA ALA A 92 -6.04 -23.78 -11.85
C ALA A 92 -6.18 -22.26 -12.01
N ALA A 93 -7.31 -21.68 -11.60
CA ALA A 93 -7.56 -20.24 -11.66
C ALA A 93 -6.64 -19.43 -10.73
N ALA A 94 -6.28 -19.99 -9.58
CA ALA A 94 -5.29 -19.40 -8.68
C ALA A 94 -3.87 -19.43 -9.26
N LEU A 95 -3.58 -20.38 -10.16
CA LEU A 95 -2.30 -20.49 -10.86
C LEU A 95 -2.20 -19.60 -12.10
N GLN A 96 -3.32 -19.10 -12.63
CA GLN A 96 -3.30 -18.14 -13.74
C GLN A 96 -2.59 -16.85 -13.29
N SER A 97 -1.53 -16.51 -14.03
CA SER A 97 -0.81 -15.25 -13.84
C SER A 97 -1.74 -14.08 -14.12
N ASP A 98 -1.83 -13.15 -13.18
CA ASP A 98 -2.41 -11.83 -13.43
C ASP A 98 -1.29 -10.93 -13.99
N PRO A 99 -1.32 -10.54 -15.28
CA PRO A 99 -0.24 -9.76 -15.89
C PRO A 99 -0.01 -8.40 -15.23
N VAL A 100 -1.02 -7.85 -14.56
CA VAL A 100 -0.93 -6.59 -13.81
C VAL A 100 -0.16 -6.81 -12.52
N GLU A 101 -0.51 -7.82 -11.74
CA GLU A 101 0.23 -8.11 -10.50
C GLU A 101 1.67 -8.55 -10.79
N ASP A 102 1.89 -9.31 -11.85
CA ASP A 102 3.25 -9.68 -12.27
C ASP A 102 4.09 -8.46 -12.63
N PHE A 103 3.48 -7.43 -13.22
CA PHE A 103 4.13 -6.15 -13.44
C PHE A 103 4.39 -5.40 -12.13
N LEU A 104 3.42 -5.34 -11.22
CA LEU A 104 3.60 -4.68 -9.92
C LEU A 104 4.66 -5.36 -9.05
N ASP A 105 4.76 -6.69 -9.07
CA ASP A 105 5.83 -7.45 -8.41
C ASP A 105 7.21 -7.10 -8.99
N GLN A 106 7.32 -6.97 -10.31
CA GLN A 106 8.54 -6.50 -10.96
C GLN A 106 8.89 -5.06 -10.53
N VAL A 107 7.90 -4.17 -10.44
CA VAL A 107 8.11 -2.79 -9.94
C VAL A 107 8.56 -2.78 -8.48
N ARG A 108 8.00 -3.61 -7.60
CA ARG A 108 8.44 -3.73 -6.20
C ARG A 108 9.88 -4.22 -6.11
N ALA A 109 10.24 -5.24 -6.87
CA ALA A 109 11.60 -5.78 -6.92
C ALA A 109 12.59 -4.73 -7.46
N GLU A 110 12.21 -4.03 -8.52
CA GLU A 110 13.03 -2.97 -9.11
C GLU A 110 13.21 -1.77 -8.17
N LEU A 111 12.15 -1.35 -7.48
CA LEU A 111 12.23 -0.31 -6.46
C LEU A 111 13.23 -0.68 -5.34
N ALA A 112 13.19 -1.91 -4.86
CA ALA A 112 14.15 -2.41 -3.86
C ALA A 112 15.59 -2.41 -4.41
N ARG A 113 15.78 -2.87 -5.66
CA ARG A 113 17.07 -2.86 -6.34
C ARG A 113 17.60 -1.44 -6.51
N ALA A 114 16.78 -0.50 -6.98
CA ALA A 114 17.14 0.88 -7.22
C ALA A 114 17.55 1.60 -5.94
N ARG A 115 16.80 1.40 -4.83
CA ARG A 115 17.17 1.93 -3.50
C ARG A 115 18.49 1.38 -2.99
N SER A 116 18.77 0.09 -3.21
CA SER A 116 20.05 -0.51 -2.83
C SER A 116 21.21 0.00 -3.67
N LYS A 117 21.00 0.23 -4.98
CA LYS A 117 22.06 0.65 -5.90
C LYS A 117 22.36 2.14 -5.81
N PHE A 118 21.33 2.95 -5.60
CA PHE A 118 21.40 4.41 -5.56
C PHE A 118 20.69 4.92 -4.30
N PRO A 119 21.34 4.84 -3.12
CA PRO A 119 20.73 5.27 -1.87
C PRO A 119 20.54 6.79 -1.83
N GLY A 120 19.52 7.24 -1.09
CA GLY A 120 19.17 8.66 -0.93
C GLY A 120 18.12 9.16 -1.91
N ASP A 121 17.87 10.46 -1.87
CA ASP A 121 16.75 11.15 -2.51
C ASP A 121 17.21 12.31 -3.42
N ARG A 122 18.49 12.36 -3.82
CA ARG A 122 18.98 13.48 -4.65
C ARG A 122 18.78 13.17 -6.13
N ILE A 123 18.30 14.16 -6.89
CA ILE A 123 18.26 14.14 -8.36
C ILE A 123 17.22 13.10 -8.88
N MET A 124 16.27 12.70 -8.03
CA MET A 124 15.29 11.66 -8.33
C MET A 124 14.42 11.99 -9.55
N THR A 125 14.04 13.27 -9.69
CA THR A 125 13.21 13.76 -10.80
C THR A 125 13.96 13.66 -12.14
N LEU A 126 15.27 13.92 -12.16
CA LEU A 126 16.08 13.78 -13.37
C LEU A 126 16.31 12.32 -13.73
N ALA A 127 16.59 11.47 -12.74
CA ALA A 127 16.71 10.03 -12.94
C ALA A 127 15.39 9.42 -13.46
N MET A 128 14.23 9.88 -12.98
CA MET A 128 12.93 9.50 -13.55
C MET A 128 12.80 9.93 -15.01
N ALA A 129 13.25 11.15 -15.36
CA ALA A 129 13.21 11.63 -16.74
C ALA A 129 14.10 10.80 -17.68
N GLU A 130 15.26 10.34 -17.18
CA GLU A 130 16.16 9.43 -17.90
C GLU A 130 15.49 8.08 -18.19
N GLU A 131 14.92 7.42 -17.17
CA GLU A 131 14.22 6.12 -17.35
C GLU A 131 13.01 6.25 -18.29
N PHE A 132 12.26 7.36 -18.20
CA PHE A 132 11.16 7.61 -19.11
C PHE A 132 11.65 7.78 -20.56
N GLY A 133 12.80 8.42 -20.76
CA GLY A 133 13.44 8.54 -22.07
C GLY A 133 13.84 7.17 -22.65
N GLU A 134 14.42 6.30 -21.83
CA GLU A 134 14.75 4.93 -22.24
C GLU A 134 13.48 4.11 -22.54
N LEU A 135 12.39 4.29 -21.79
CA LEU A 135 11.11 3.68 -22.14
C LEU A 135 10.59 4.15 -23.50
N VAL A 136 10.65 5.45 -23.79
CA VAL A 136 10.24 5.99 -25.10
C VAL A 136 11.08 5.39 -26.21
N LYS A 137 12.41 5.30 -26.03
CA LYS A 137 13.31 4.67 -26.99
C LYS A 137 12.98 3.19 -27.18
N ALA A 138 12.79 2.44 -26.10
CA ALA A 138 12.46 1.02 -26.17
C ALA A 138 11.14 0.77 -26.92
N VAL A 139 10.13 1.61 -26.71
CA VAL A 139 8.83 1.53 -27.43
C VAL A 139 8.99 1.71 -28.94
N LEU A 140 9.94 2.56 -29.37
CA LEU A 140 10.15 2.87 -30.78
C LEU A 140 11.05 1.83 -31.46
N ASP A 141 12.10 1.36 -30.77
CA ASP A 141 13.23 0.72 -31.42
C ASP A 141 13.58 -0.69 -30.86
N GLU A 142 12.92 -1.17 -29.80
CA GLU A 142 13.31 -2.40 -29.10
C GLU A 142 12.19 -3.46 -28.99
N PRO A 143 12.51 -4.74 -28.74
CA PRO A 143 11.52 -5.80 -28.51
C PRO A 143 10.61 -5.56 -27.29
N SER A 144 9.45 -6.21 -27.27
CA SER A 144 8.46 -6.07 -26.19
C SER A 144 8.97 -6.44 -24.79
N SER A 145 9.98 -7.31 -24.69
CA SER A 145 10.64 -7.62 -23.42
C SER A 145 11.39 -6.42 -22.84
N ASP A 146 12.02 -5.62 -23.71
CA ASP A 146 12.82 -4.48 -23.32
C ASP A 146 11.90 -3.29 -22.99
N VAL A 147 10.83 -3.10 -23.77
CA VAL A 147 9.72 -2.19 -23.40
C VAL A 147 9.19 -2.48 -22.00
N ARG A 148 8.94 -3.76 -21.67
CA ARG A 148 8.48 -4.15 -20.32
C ARG A 148 9.52 -3.82 -19.26
N LYS A 149 10.80 -4.10 -19.52
CA LYS A 149 11.91 -3.79 -18.60
C LYS A 149 12.01 -2.28 -18.31
N GLU A 150 11.94 -1.43 -19.33
CA GLU A 150 12.02 0.03 -19.13
C GLU A 150 10.74 0.60 -18.52
N ALA A 151 9.57 0.01 -18.78
CA ALA A 151 8.32 0.39 -18.11
C ALA A 151 8.37 0.11 -16.60
N VAL A 152 8.96 -1.01 -16.21
CA VAL A 152 9.19 -1.37 -14.79
C VAL A 152 10.14 -0.38 -14.12
N GLN A 153 11.25 -0.02 -14.77
CA GLN A 153 12.22 0.95 -14.22
C GLN A 153 11.61 2.35 -14.09
N THR A 154 10.89 2.81 -15.12
CA THR A 154 10.15 4.08 -15.09
C THR A 154 9.15 4.13 -13.93
N ALA A 155 8.34 3.08 -13.77
CA ALA A 155 7.38 2.99 -12.67
C ALA A 155 8.05 2.97 -11.30
N ALA A 156 9.18 2.26 -11.15
CA ALA A 156 9.97 2.26 -9.93
C ALA A 156 10.51 3.66 -9.60
N MET A 157 11.01 4.40 -10.59
CA MET A 157 11.49 5.77 -10.38
C MET A 157 10.38 6.75 -10.03
N ALA A 158 9.21 6.63 -10.64
CA ALA A 158 8.03 7.41 -10.26
C ALA A 158 7.65 7.15 -8.79
N ALA A 159 7.70 5.89 -8.33
CA ALA A 159 7.49 5.55 -6.94
C ALA A 159 8.54 6.19 -6.03
N ARG A 160 9.82 6.22 -6.42
CA ARG A 160 10.87 6.89 -5.63
C ARG A 160 10.66 8.39 -5.51
N VAL A 161 10.23 9.08 -6.56
CA VAL A 161 9.98 10.54 -6.50
C VAL A 161 8.97 10.89 -5.40
N VAL A 162 7.92 10.08 -5.23
CA VAL A 162 6.87 10.36 -4.23
C VAL A 162 7.15 9.73 -2.86
N LEU A 163 7.83 8.57 -2.80
CA LEU A 163 8.09 7.85 -1.55
C LEU A 163 9.42 8.25 -0.89
N ASP A 164 10.45 8.48 -1.70
CA ASP A 164 11.80 8.86 -1.24
C ASP A 164 12.00 10.38 -1.32
N GLY A 165 11.36 11.04 -2.30
CA GLY A 165 11.44 12.49 -2.51
C GLY A 165 12.49 12.89 -3.52
N ASP A 166 12.68 14.21 -3.66
CA ASP A 166 13.81 14.78 -4.39
C ASP A 166 14.39 15.98 -3.63
N ALA A 167 15.42 15.74 -2.80
CA ALA A 167 16.02 16.80 -2.01
C ALA A 167 16.67 17.90 -2.86
N SER A 168 17.01 17.62 -4.12
CA SER A 168 17.69 18.58 -4.99
C SER A 168 16.79 19.74 -5.43
N VAL A 169 15.47 19.59 -5.33
CA VAL A 169 14.51 20.63 -5.71
C VAL A 169 13.86 21.31 -4.50
N ASN A 170 14.22 20.95 -3.27
CA ASN A 170 13.58 21.49 -2.06
C ASN A 170 13.70 23.01 -1.95
N ASP A 171 14.88 23.60 -2.14
CA ASP A 171 15.07 25.04 -2.06
C ASP A 171 14.30 25.78 -3.16
N TRP A 172 14.25 25.20 -4.36
CA TRP A 172 13.48 25.74 -5.48
C TRP A 172 11.98 25.71 -5.18
N ARG A 173 11.47 24.60 -4.64
CA ARG A 173 10.08 24.45 -4.21
C ARG A 173 9.74 25.45 -3.11
N ALA A 174 10.60 25.59 -2.10
CA ALA A 174 10.44 26.55 -1.01
C ALA A 174 10.41 28.01 -1.51
N ALA A 175 11.29 28.38 -2.45
CA ALA A 175 11.28 29.69 -3.09
C ALA A 175 9.99 29.97 -3.89
N LYS A 176 9.28 28.92 -4.31
CA LYS A 176 7.95 28.99 -4.93
C LYS A 176 6.79 28.90 -3.94
N GLY A 177 7.07 28.78 -2.64
CA GLY A 177 6.06 28.60 -1.60
C GLY A 177 5.37 27.23 -1.63
N LEU A 178 6.03 26.22 -2.20
CA LEU A 178 5.55 24.84 -2.26
C LEU A 178 6.13 24.00 -1.11
N ASP A 179 5.38 22.99 -0.71
CA ASP A 179 5.76 21.96 0.27
C ASP A 179 6.86 21.02 -0.28
N PRO A 180 7.69 20.38 0.56
CA PRO A 180 8.62 19.34 0.11
C PRO A 180 7.87 18.12 -0.45
N LEU A 181 8.49 17.37 -1.37
CA LEU A 181 7.85 16.22 -2.03
C LEU A 181 7.54 15.06 -1.10
N THR A 182 8.42 14.81 -0.14
CA THR A 182 8.15 13.89 0.96
C THR A 182 7.87 14.71 2.21
N GLY A 183 6.83 14.29 2.93
CA GLY A 183 6.42 14.93 4.17
C GLY A 183 7.48 14.76 5.24
N SER A 184 8.44 15.67 5.29
CA SER A 184 8.70 16.28 6.58
C SER A 184 7.54 17.23 6.82
N ALA A 185 6.49 16.76 7.50
CA ALA A 185 5.50 17.66 8.10
C ALA A 185 6.20 18.71 8.99
N ALA A 186 7.43 18.42 9.43
CA ALA A 186 8.40 19.40 9.87
C ALA A 186 9.11 20.05 8.65
N ALA A 187 8.38 20.84 7.86
CA ALA A 187 9.02 22.03 7.32
C ALA A 187 9.53 22.78 8.54
N ALA A 188 10.86 22.85 8.70
CA ALA A 188 11.58 23.28 9.89
C ALA A 188 10.86 24.42 10.62
N LEU A 189 10.01 24.06 11.59
CA LEU A 189 9.47 25.04 12.52
C LEU A 189 10.67 25.44 13.36
N THR A 190 11.11 26.68 13.20
CA THR A 190 12.16 27.21 14.05
C THR A 190 11.59 27.34 15.46
N PRO A 191 12.31 26.91 16.51
CA PRO A 191 11.92 27.22 17.88
C PRO A 191 11.59 28.72 18.00
N GLY A 192 10.38 29.03 18.48
CA GLY A 192 9.82 30.38 18.52
C GLY A 192 8.73 30.68 17.49
N THR A 193 8.52 29.84 16.47
CA THR A 193 7.42 30.06 15.50
C THR A 193 6.07 29.96 16.18
N THR A 194 5.21 30.97 16.01
CA THR A 194 3.84 30.93 16.53
C THR A 194 3.00 29.92 15.76
N LEU A 195 2.42 28.98 16.49
CA LEU A 195 1.48 27.98 16.01
C LEU A 195 0.08 28.25 16.53
N ARG A 196 -0.90 27.97 15.69
CA ARG A 196 -2.32 27.93 16.04
C ARG A 196 -2.84 26.52 15.86
N HIS A 197 -3.36 25.95 16.93
CA HIS A 197 -4.02 24.65 16.94
C HIS A 197 -5.50 24.79 16.55
N ARG A 198 -6.10 23.73 16.00
CA ARG A 198 -7.49 23.70 15.50
C ARG A 198 -8.54 24.06 16.56
N ASP A 199 -8.26 23.77 17.83
CA ASP A 199 -9.15 24.13 18.96
C ASP A 199 -9.05 25.62 19.39
N GLY A 200 -8.27 26.43 18.67
CA GLY A 200 -8.10 27.85 18.93
C GLY A 200 -6.98 28.20 19.90
N ARG A 201 -6.26 27.22 20.46
CA ARG A 201 -5.05 27.49 21.26
C ARG A 201 -3.91 28.02 20.38
N THR A 202 -3.16 28.96 20.94
CA THR A 202 -1.98 29.56 20.29
C THR A 202 -0.77 29.50 21.19
N GLY A 203 0.37 29.15 20.62
CA GLY A 203 1.62 28.98 21.35
C GLY A 203 2.84 29.07 20.44
N THR A 204 4.03 29.09 21.01
CA THR A 204 5.28 29.08 20.24
C THR A 204 5.84 27.67 20.18
N PHE A 205 6.21 27.23 18.97
CA PHE A 205 6.89 25.96 18.75
C PHE A 205 8.21 25.92 19.53
N VAL A 206 8.51 24.76 20.12
CA VAL A 206 9.71 24.54 20.93
C VAL A 206 10.56 23.44 20.32
N SER A 207 9.96 22.26 20.12
CA SER A 207 10.65 21.06 19.63
C SER A 207 9.65 20.07 19.05
N VAL A 208 10.18 19.04 18.37
CA VAL A 208 9.44 17.84 17.98
C VAL A 208 9.77 16.73 18.98
N GLU A 209 8.75 16.04 19.48
CA GLU A 209 8.89 14.85 20.34
C GLU A 209 9.32 13.63 19.50
N GLU A 210 9.81 12.56 20.15
CA GLU A 210 10.26 11.34 19.46
C GLU A 210 9.18 10.69 18.57
N ASP A 211 7.90 10.88 18.92
CA ASP A 211 6.76 10.37 18.16
C ASP A 211 6.26 11.31 17.05
N GLY A 212 7.00 12.39 16.78
CA GLY A 212 6.68 13.34 15.71
C GLY A 212 5.68 14.43 16.10
N ARG A 213 5.20 14.48 17.34
CA ARG A 213 4.30 15.55 17.81
C ARG A 213 5.05 16.85 18.14
N TYR A 214 4.37 17.98 18.02
CA TYR A 214 4.93 19.30 18.32
C TYR A 214 4.76 19.67 19.79
N CYS A 215 5.87 20.00 20.44
CA CYS A 215 5.87 20.64 21.75
C CYS A 215 5.77 22.16 21.58
N VAL A 216 4.75 22.77 22.20
CA VAL A 216 4.36 24.17 22.00
C VAL A 216 4.20 24.85 23.35
N ARG A 217 4.91 25.96 23.58
CA ARG A 217 4.75 26.79 24.79
C ARG A 217 3.54 27.71 24.65
N SER A 218 2.66 27.74 25.65
CA SER A 218 1.46 28.59 25.64
C SER A 218 1.77 30.09 25.61
N LEU A 219 1.00 30.86 24.83
CA LEU A 219 1.01 32.33 24.86
C LEU A 219 0.06 32.93 25.90
N LYS A 220 -0.87 32.14 26.47
CA LYS A 220 -1.92 32.62 27.40
C LYS A 220 -1.67 32.28 28.88
N GLY A 221 -0.58 31.58 29.19
CA GLY A 221 -0.26 31.21 30.57
C GLY A 221 0.99 30.30 30.66
N PRO A 222 1.40 29.92 31.88
CA PRO A 222 2.49 28.97 32.06
C PRO A 222 2.08 27.58 31.58
N GLY A 223 2.89 26.93 30.73
CA GLY A 223 2.69 25.54 30.34
C GLY A 223 3.14 25.21 28.91
N PHE A 224 3.22 23.92 28.63
CA PHE A 224 3.49 23.35 27.32
C PHE A 224 2.32 22.45 26.90
N TRP A 225 2.09 22.38 25.59
CA TRP A 225 1.13 21.49 24.97
C TRP A 225 1.83 20.64 23.92
N VAL A 226 1.33 19.42 23.73
CA VAL A 226 1.80 18.51 22.68
C VAL A 226 0.67 18.34 21.67
N PHE A 227 0.95 18.64 20.41
CA PHE A 227 -0.04 18.60 19.33
C PHE A 227 0.40 17.71 18.19
N HIS A 228 -0.55 17.10 17.49
CA HIS A 228 -0.24 16.45 16.22
C HIS A 228 0.06 17.54 15.16
N PRO A 229 1.10 17.37 14.31
CA PRO A 229 1.47 18.37 13.30
C PRO A 229 0.32 18.78 12.39
N ALA A 230 -0.53 17.82 12.00
CA ALA A 230 -1.68 18.04 11.12
C ALA A 230 -2.75 18.98 11.73
N ASP A 231 -2.78 19.14 13.05
CA ASP A 231 -3.73 20.00 13.75
C ASP A 231 -3.20 21.42 14.00
N CYS A 232 -1.96 21.69 13.57
CA CYS A 232 -1.27 22.94 13.76
C CYS A 232 -1.09 23.69 12.44
N SER A 233 -1.25 25.01 12.48
CA SER A 233 -0.94 25.90 11.36
C SER A 233 -0.04 27.06 11.83
N PRO A 234 0.95 27.50 11.03
CA PRO A 234 1.71 28.70 11.34
C PRO A 234 0.78 29.90 11.43
N GLY A 235 0.87 30.68 12.51
CA GLY A 235 0.11 31.91 12.64
C GLY A 235 0.61 32.93 11.62
N ARG A 236 -0.17 33.21 10.56
CA ARG A 236 0.05 34.43 9.76
C ARG A 236 -0.10 35.64 10.67
N TRP A 237 0.93 36.47 10.74
CA TRP A 237 0.82 37.78 11.35
C TRP A 237 -0.05 38.65 10.44
N GLU A 238 -1.32 38.86 10.81
CA GLU A 238 -2.08 40.01 10.32
C GLU A 238 -1.73 41.20 11.21
N PRO A 239 -1.14 42.28 10.66
CA PRO A 239 -0.94 43.49 11.45
C PRO A 239 -2.31 44.02 11.87
N ALA A 240 -2.47 44.26 13.17
CA ALA A 240 -3.69 44.87 13.70
C ALA A 240 -3.91 46.23 13.00
N PRO A 241 -5.17 46.59 12.64
CA PRO A 241 -5.45 47.92 12.15
C PRO A 241 -5.02 48.95 13.21
N PRO A 242 -4.41 50.08 12.81
CA PRO A 242 -3.92 51.07 13.75
C PRO A 242 -5.05 51.58 14.64
N LYS A 243 -4.81 51.56 15.95
CA LYS A 243 -5.73 52.12 16.95
C LYS A 243 -5.77 53.65 16.80
N GLY A 244 -6.94 54.16 16.42
CA GLY A 244 -7.43 55.49 16.79
C GLY A 244 -6.74 56.69 16.15
N SER A 245 -7.38 57.28 15.15
CA SER A 245 -7.47 58.74 15.09
C SER A 245 -8.88 59.13 15.54
N GLU A 246 -9.03 59.45 16.82
CA GLU A 246 -10.04 60.42 17.25
C GLU A 246 -9.73 61.73 16.52
N ALA A 247 -10.52 62.07 15.51
CA ALA A 247 -10.64 63.45 15.05
C ALA A 247 -11.90 64.02 15.70
N ALA A 248 -11.64 64.90 16.65
CA ALA A 248 -12.62 65.73 17.32
C ALA A 248 -13.39 66.63 16.32
N ASN A 249 -14.60 66.97 16.74
CA ASN A 249 -15.54 67.91 16.13
C ASN A 249 -14.89 69.21 15.60
N GLY A 250 -15.45 69.68 14.48
CA GLY A 250 -15.33 71.03 13.93
C GLY A 250 -16.25 71.19 12.74
#